data_AF-A0A949LE11-F1
#
_entry.id   AF-A0A949LE11-F1
#
_cell.length_a   1.000
_cell.length_b   1.000
_cell.length_c   1.000
_cell.angle_alpha   90.00
_cell.angle_beta   90.00
_cell.angle_gamma   90.00
#
_symmetry.space_group_name_H-M   'P 1'
#
loop_
_entity.id
_entity.type
_entity.pdbx_description
1 polymer ?
#
loop_
_entity_poly.entity_id
_entity_poly.type
_entity_poly.pdbx_seq_one_letter_code
_entity_poly.pdbx_strand_id
1 'polypeptide(L)'
;SNITAGGFTMSGTSMSCPHAAGFTADMMSNSTYLKYRPYLVKAKIMAGATDSIAGGNDKVGLGGIDFRSAQYSGYWSWWAGGNNSWDYFDRLDSSDDGYVTRRVYISAGWDKVQVALAWMNRGSYTYNHRNNAHAIGMDLDLSIYGPTGGYVGGSYSWDNPFESVKFTPTVSGYYTFKVKRYANRDARSVVKMGMYVNYYN
;
A
#
# COMPACT_ATOMS: atom_id res chain seq x y z
N SER A 1 -21.22 -10.40 7.82
CA SER A 1 -20.95 -10.53 9.26
C SER A 1 -21.93 -9.66 10.03
N ASN A 2 -22.41 -10.15 11.17
CA ASN A 2 -23.26 -9.38 12.09
C ASN A 2 -22.33 -8.65 13.09
N ILE A 3 -22.60 -7.39 13.36
CA ILE A 3 -21.90 -6.59 14.37
C ILE A 3 -22.90 -6.24 15.46
N THR A 4 -22.53 -6.54 16.71
CA THR A 4 -23.33 -6.22 17.89
C THR A 4 -22.63 -5.13 18.69
N ALA A 5 -23.31 -3.99 18.89
CA ALA A 5 -22.81 -2.88 19.70
C ALA A 5 -23.98 -2.13 20.35
N GLY A 6 -23.85 -1.75 21.62
CA GLY A 6 -24.87 -0.96 22.33
C GLY A 6 -26.27 -1.60 22.41
N GLY A 7 -26.36 -2.93 22.35
CA GLY A 7 -27.63 -3.67 22.36
C GLY A 7 -28.30 -3.89 21.00
N PHE A 8 -27.72 -3.38 19.91
CA PHE A 8 -28.22 -3.57 18.55
C PHE A 8 -27.35 -4.56 17.78
N THR A 9 -27.96 -5.42 16.96
CA THR A 9 -27.26 -6.32 16.04
C THR A 9 -27.67 -5.98 14.62
N MET A 10 -26.70 -5.53 13.82
CA MET A 10 -26.90 -5.17 12.41
C MET A 10 -25.89 -5.88 11.52
N SER A 11 -26.16 -5.97 10.22
CA SER A 11 -25.27 -6.62 9.25
C SER A 11 -25.17 -5.82 7.96
N GLY A 12 -24.04 -5.97 7.27
CA GLY A 12 -23.80 -5.32 5.97
C GLY A 12 -22.50 -4.51 5.96
N THR A 13 -22.10 -4.07 4.77
CA THR A 13 -20.91 -3.22 4.56
C THR A 13 -21.00 -1.89 5.31
N SER A 14 -22.22 -1.41 5.57
CA SER A 14 -22.50 -0.25 6.42
C SER A 14 -22.08 -0.43 7.88
N MET A 15 -21.84 -1.65 8.36
CA MET A 15 -21.29 -1.93 9.69
C MET A 15 -19.77 -2.14 9.63
N SER A 16 -19.25 -2.67 8.52
CA SER A 16 -17.81 -2.84 8.31
C SER A 16 -17.08 -1.51 8.05
N CYS A 17 -17.71 -0.56 7.35
CA CYS A 17 -17.13 0.75 7.04
C CYS A 17 -16.80 1.58 8.30
N PRO A 18 -17.74 1.82 9.25
CA PRO A 18 -17.41 2.57 10.47
C PRO A 18 -16.39 1.84 11.36
N HIS A 19 -16.33 0.51 11.31
CA HIS A 19 -15.29 -0.27 11.99
C HIS A 19 -13.89 0.03 11.42
N ALA A 20 -13.71 -0.03 10.10
CA ALA A 20 -12.47 0.35 9.45
C ALA A 20 -12.11 1.84 9.67
N ALA A 21 -13.11 2.72 9.69
CA ALA A 21 -12.93 4.14 9.98
C ALA A 21 -12.44 4.39 11.42
N GLY A 22 -12.99 3.66 12.40
CA GLY A 22 -12.55 3.72 13.80
C GLY A 22 -11.09 3.32 13.97
N PHE A 23 -10.67 2.21 13.34
CA PHE A 23 -9.26 1.80 13.33
C PHE A 23 -8.36 2.84 12.67
N THR A 24 -8.81 3.41 11.54
CA THR A 24 -8.07 4.47 10.86
C THR A 24 -7.89 5.70 11.74
N ALA A 25 -8.95 6.11 12.45
CA ALA A 25 -8.92 7.24 13.37
C ALA A 25 -7.92 7.01 14.52
N ASP A 26 -7.89 5.80 15.09
CA ASP A 26 -6.93 5.44 16.13
C ASP A 26 -5.48 5.46 15.60
N MET A 27 -5.24 4.84 14.43
CA MET A 27 -3.93 4.88 13.78
C MET A 27 -3.46 6.33 13.56
N MET A 28 -4.34 7.21 13.07
CA MET A 28 -4.05 8.62 12.84
C MET A 28 -3.86 9.40 14.16
N SER A 29 -4.54 9.02 15.23
CA SER A 29 -4.38 9.61 16.56
C SER A 29 -2.98 9.33 17.11
N ASN A 30 -2.55 8.07 17.03
CA ASN A 30 -1.26 7.62 17.53
C ASN A 30 -0.08 8.02 16.63
N SER A 31 -0.26 8.04 15.31
CA SER A 31 0.80 8.28 14.32
C SER A 31 0.56 9.56 13.51
N THR A 32 1.15 10.67 13.93
CA THR A 32 0.97 11.99 13.28
C THR A 32 1.44 12.02 11.82
N TYR A 33 2.39 11.16 11.43
CA TYR A 33 2.83 11.04 10.03
C TYR A 33 1.73 10.50 9.10
N LEU A 34 0.70 9.83 9.63
CA LEU A 34 -0.47 9.40 8.86
C LEU A 34 -1.47 10.55 8.63
N LYS A 35 -1.45 11.58 9.47
CA LYS A 35 -2.31 12.77 9.31
C LYS A 35 -1.98 13.45 7.98
N TYR A 36 -3.03 13.76 7.22
CA TYR A 36 -2.97 14.39 5.90
C TYR A 36 -2.28 13.56 4.79
N ARG A 37 -2.05 12.26 5.03
CA ARG A 37 -1.46 11.33 4.06
C ARG A 37 -2.39 10.13 3.82
N PRO A 38 -3.57 10.35 3.19
CA PRO A 38 -4.54 9.28 2.98
C PRO A 38 -3.99 8.11 2.15
N TYR A 39 -3.05 8.38 1.24
CA TYR A 39 -2.33 7.35 0.48
C TYR A 39 -1.47 6.44 1.38
N LEU A 40 -0.82 6.99 2.40
CA LEU A 40 -0.02 6.20 3.34
C LEU A 40 -0.91 5.46 4.36
N VAL A 41 -1.99 6.10 4.80
CA VAL A 41 -3.03 5.43 5.61
C VAL A 41 -3.58 4.21 4.88
N LYS A 42 -3.95 4.37 3.60
CA LYS A 42 -4.42 3.28 2.75
C LYS A 42 -3.36 2.16 2.67
N ALA A 43 -2.10 2.50 2.40
CA ALA A 43 -1.01 1.53 2.37
C ALA A 43 -0.85 0.78 3.72
N LYS A 44 -0.91 1.48 4.85
CA LYS A 44 -0.83 0.86 6.19
C LYS A 44 -1.96 -0.14 6.43
N ILE A 45 -3.20 0.24 6.13
CA ILE A 45 -4.37 -0.65 6.28
C ILE A 45 -4.26 -1.86 5.36
N MET A 46 -3.83 -1.66 4.11
CA MET A 46 -3.65 -2.73 3.13
C MET A 46 -2.51 -3.68 3.50
N ALA A 47 -1.40 -3.17 4.03
CA ALA A 47 -0.28 -3.98 4.50
C ALA A 47 -0.62 -4.73 5.79
N GLY A 48 -1.46 -4.13 6.64
CA GLY A 48 -1.96 -4.70 7.89
C GLY A 48 -3.18 -5.61 7.74
N ALA A 49 -3.66 -5.87 6.51
CA ALA A 49 -4.75 -6.80 6.27
C ALA A 49 -4.25 -8.26 6.32
N THR A 50 -3.90 -8.72 7.53
CA THR A 50 -3.25 -10.02 7.76
C THR A 50 -4.23 -11.13 8.13
N ASP A 51 -5.47 -10.78 8.49
CA ASP A 51 -6.52 -11.76 8.75
C ASP A 51 -6.97 -12.42 7.43
N SER A 52 -6.76 -13.73 7.34
CA SER A 52 -7.20 -14.50 6.17
C SER A 52 -8.71 -14.66 6.17
N ILE A 53 -9.35 -14.24 5.08
CA ILE A 53 -10.79 -14.41 4.86
C ILE A 53 -10.97 -15.22 3.57
N ALA A 54 -11.79 -16.26 3.62
CA ALA A 54 -12.03 -17.12 2.47
C ALA A 54 -12.75 -16.37 1.34
N GLY A 55 -12.12 -16.33 0.16
CA GLY A 55 -12.68 -15.71 -1.04
C GLY A 55 -11.60 -15.24 -2.01
N GLY A 56 -11.99 -14.93 -3.24
CA GLY A 56 -11.11 -14.24 -4.18
C GLY A 56 -11.00 -12.75 -3.86
N ASN A 57 -10.04 -12.06 -4.45
CA ASN A 57 -9.78 -10.63 -4.22
C ASN A 57 -11.04 -9.76 -4.41
N ASP A 58 -11.91 -10.09 -5.37
CA ASP A 58 -13.15 -9.35 -5.61
C ASP A 58 -14.16 -9.44 -4.44
N LYS A 59 -14.01 -10.44 -3.56
CA LYS A 59 -14.88 -10.67 -2.40
C LYS A 59 -14.29 -10.14 -1.11
N VAL A 60 -12.98 -10.33 -0.91
CA VAL A 60 -12.31 -10.10 0.39
C VAL A 60 -11.18 -9.08 0.34
N GLY A 61 -10.86 -8.55 -0.84
CA GLY A 61 -9.70 -7.69 -1.03
C GLY A 61 -8.42 -8.39 -0.59
N LEU A 62 -7.64 -7.73 0.26
CA LEU A 62 -6.39 -8.28 0.80
C LEU A 62 -6.56 -9.11 2.09
N GLY A 63 -7.79 -9.21 2.60
CA GLY A 63 -8.13 -9.84 3.88
C GLY A 63 -8.80 -8.89 4.86
N GLY A 64 -8.96 -9.34 6.10
CA GLY A 64 -9.47 -8.55 7.22
C GLY A 64 -8.39 -7.66 7.81
N ILE A 65 -8.78 -6.50 8.32
CA ILE A 65 -7.87 -5.57 9.01
C ILE A 65 -7.49 -6.17 10.36
N ASP A 66 -6.21 -6.53 10.53
CA ASP A 66 -5.65 -6.87 11.82
C ASP A 66 -5.06 -5.60 12.43
N PHE A 67 -5.77 -5.05 13.42
CA PHE A 67 -5.38 -3.82 14.07
C PHE A 67 -4.02 -3.91 14.78
N ARG A 68 -3.72 -5.05 15.43
CA ARG A 68 -2.49 -5.21 16.20
C ARG A 68 -1.28 -5.27 15.27
N SER A 69 -1.38 -6.07 14.22
CA SER A 69 -0.34 -6.20 13.20
C SER A 69 -0.10 -4.86 12.51
N ALA A 70 -1.17 -4.20 12.05
CA ALA A 70 -1.07 -2.92 11.38
C ALA A 70 -0.48 -1.81 12.26
N GLN A 71 -0.81 -1.76 13.56
CA GLN A 71 -0.47 -0.62 14.41
C GLN A 71 0.98 -0.65 14.91
N TYR A 72 1.49 -1.81 15.29
CA TYR A 72 2.74 -1.93 16.06
C TYR A 72 3.93 -2.45 15.26
N SER A 73 3.70 -2.88 14.02
CA SER A 73 4.74 -3.46 13.17
C SER A 73 4.84 -2.72 11.85
N GLY A 74 6.02 -2.82 11.25
CA GLY A 74 6.27 -2.40 9.89
C GLY A 74 7.10 -1.13 9.73
N TYR A 75 7.38 -0.85 8.46
CA TYR A 75 8.15 0.29 8.01
C TYR A 75 7.34 1.09 7.00
N TRP A 76 7.43 2.41 7.05
CA TRP A 76 6.70 3.29 6.16
C TRP A 76 7.64 4.17 5.34
N SER A 77 7.18 4.54 4.15
CA SER A 77 7.84 5.52 3.29
C SER A 77 6.77 6.27 2.49
N TRP A 78 7.03 7.54 2.19
CA TRP A 78 6.09 8.34 1.40
C TRP A 78 6.81 9.35 0.53
N TRP A 79 6.18 9.67 -0.58
CA TRP A 79 6.68 10.64 -1.56
C TRP A 79 5.52 11.55 -1.97
N ALA A 80 5.77 12.85 -1.89
CA ALA A 80 4.78 13.88 -2.18
C ALA A 80 5.45 15.00 -2.98
N GLY A 81 4.97 15.25 -4.19
CA GLY A 81 5.54 16.26 -5.09
C GLY A 81 4.70 16.49 -6.34
N GLY A 82 5.17 17.38 -7.21
CA GLY A 82 4.57 17.58 -8.53
C GLY A 82 4.78 16.37 -9.44
N ASN A 83 4.18 16.39 -10.63
CA ASN A 83 4.35 15.31 -11.62
C ASN A 83 5.83 15.09 -12.00
N ASN A 84 6.59 16.20 -12.09
CA ASN A 84 8.02 16.22 -12.41
C ASN A 84 8.93 15.87 -11.22
N SER A 85 8.39 15.58 -10.03
CA SER A 85 9.19 15.22 -8.87
C SER A 85 9.70 13.77 -8.91
N TRP A 86 9.29 12.96 -9.90
CA TRP A 86 9.71 11.57 -10.01
C TRP A 86 11.24 11.42 -10.08
N ASP A 87 11.88 12.13 -11.02
CA ASP A 87 13.33 12.07 -11.23
C ASP A 87 14.10 12.57 -9.99
N TYR A 88 13.49 13.48 -9.22
CA TYR A 88 14.05 13.88 -7.92
C TYR A 88 13.98 12.74 -6.90
N PHE A 89 12.87 12.00 -6.84
CA PHE A 89 12.73 10.87 -5.92
C PHE A 89 13.63 9.69 -6.26
N ASP A 90 13.82 9.41 -7.55
CA ASP A 90 14.77 8.41 -8.09
C ASP A 90 16.18 8.72 -7.57
N ARG A 91 16.69 9.93 -7.86
CA ARG A 91 18.03 10.37 -7.43
C ARG A 91 18.27 10.37 -5.93
N LEU A 92 17.23 10.44 -5.10
CA LEU A 92 17.38 10.37 -3.64
C LEU A 92 17.76 8.97 -3.14
N ASP A 93 17.60 7.93 -3.96
CA ASP A 93 17.99 6.57 -3.60
C ASP A 93 19.44 6.21 -3.94
N SER A 94 20.22 7.20 -4.42
CA SER A 94 21.62 7.09 -4.86
C SER A 94 21.83 6.28 -6.15
N SER A 95 20.75 6.07 -6.92
CA SER A 95 20.74 5.57 -8.30
C SER A 95 19.96 6.54 -9.19
N ASP A 96 20.18 6.50 -10.50
CA ASP A 96 19.33 7.17 -11.51
C ASP A 96 18.97 6.08 -12.53
N ASP A 97 18.08 5.17 -12.13
CA ASP A 97 17.74 3.94 -12.88
C ASP A 97 16.25 3.85 -13.26
N GLY A 98 15.48 4.92 -13.04
CA GLY A 98 14.05 4.99 -13.32
C GLY A 98 13.17 4.46 -12.18
N TYR A 99 13.76 4.06 -11.05
CA TYR A 99 13.05 3.51 -9.91
C TYR A 99 13.16 4.41 -8.69
N VAL A 100 12.09 4.48 -7.91
CA VAL A 100 12.15 5.02 -6.55
C VAL A 100 12.35 3.85 -5.61
N THR A 101 13.52 3.79 -4.97
CA THR A 101 13.93 2.64 -4.16
C THR A 101 13.88 2.92 -2.66
N ARG A 102 13.45 1.91 -1.90
CA ARG A 102 13.62 1.88 -0.44
C ARG A 102 14.23 0.56 0.00
N ARG A 103 15.07 0.61 1.03
CA ARG A 103 15.60 -0.57 1.70
C ARG A 103 15.05 -0.67 3.11
N VAL A 104 14.60 -1.86 3.49
CA VAL A 104 14.11 -2.16 4.85
C VAL A 104 14.79 -3.43 5.33
N TYR A 105 15.36 -3.39 6.53
CA TYR A 105 15.87 -4.59 7.17
C TYR A 105 14.71 -5.46 7.65
N ILE A 106 14.67 -6.72 7.22
CA ILE A 106 13.66 -7.70 7.62
C ILE A 106 14.38 -8.94 8.13
N SER A 107 13.95 -9.43 9.30
CA SER A 107 14.42 -10.70 9.85
C SER A 107 13.73 -11.88 9.17
N ALA A 108 14.48 -12.95 8.90
CA ALA A 108 13.92 -14.25 8.50
C ALA A 108 13.15 -14.96 9.63
N GLY A 109 13.12 -14.37 10.84
CA GLY A 109 12.30 -14.86 11.96
C GLY A 109 10.83 -14.43 11.91
N TRP A 110 10.41 -13.69 10.88
CA TRP A 110 8.99 -13.38 10.65
C TRP A 110 8.39 -14.40 9.69
N ASP A 111 7.18 -14.90 9.98
CA ASP A 111 6.54 -15.88 9.11
C ASP A 111 6.10 -15.28 7.78
N LYS A 112 5.69 -14.00 7.80
CA LYS A 112 5.19 -13.28 6.62
C LYS A 112 5.54 -11.80 6.62
N VAL A 113 5.68 -11.28 5.41
CA VAL A 113 5.74 -9.85 5.09
C VAL A 113 4.64 -9.54 4.10
N GLN A 114 3.92 -8.46 4.35
CA GLN A 114 2.93 -7.91 3.43
C GLN A 114 3.25 -6.45 3.15
N VAL A 115 3.48 -6.15 1.88
CA VAL A 115 3.80 -4.81 1.40
C VAL A 115 2.61 -4.27 0.65
N ALA A 116 2.31 -3.00 0.88
CA ALA A 116 1.38 -2.26 0.06
C ALA A 116 2.01 -0.92 -0.36
N LEU A 117 1.96 -0.64 -1.65
CA LEU A 117 2.14 0.68 -2.22
C LEU A 117 0.76 1.21 -2.58
N ALA A 118 0.45 2.46 -2.25
CA ALA A 118 -0.79 3.10 -2.67
C ALA A 118 -0.53 4.54 -3.07
N TRP A 119 -1.26 5.02 -4.09
CA TRP A 119 -1.13 6.39 -4.57
C TRP A 119 -2.48 7.04 -4.79
N MET A 120 -2.47 8.38 -4.82
CA MET A 120 -3.64 9.16 -5.18
C MET A 120 -3.74 9.27 -6.69
N ASN A 121 -4.97 9.18 -7.20
CA ASN A 121 -5.30 9.48 -8.58
C ASN A 121 -6.23 10.70 -8.61
N ARG A 122 -6.11 11.55 -9.64
CA ARG A 122 -6.92 12.76 -9.76
C ARG A 122 -8.33 12.38 -10.22
N GLY A 123 -9.33 12.55 -9.35
CA GLY A 123 -10.70 12.09 -9.62
C GLY A 123 -11.32 12.61 -10.92
N SER A 124 -11.04 13.86 -11.31
CA SER A 124 -11.52 14.41 -12.59
C SER A 124 -10.90 13.73 -13.81
N TYR A 125 -9.64 13.31 -13.71
CA TYR A 125 -9.01 12.50 -14.77
C TYR A 125 -9.71 11.14 -14.87
N THR A 126 -9.86 10.42 -13.75
CA THR A 126 -10.54 9.12 -13.73
C THR A 126 -11.95 9.22 -14.30
N TYR A 127 -12.71 10.24 -13.89
CA TYR A 127 -14.07 10.43 -14.35
C TYR A 127 -14.13 10.67 -15.86
N ASN A 128 -13.26 11.53 -16.41
CA ASN A 128 -13.24 11.82 -17.84
C ASN A 128 -12.81 10.62 -18.69
N HIS A 129 -12.04 9.69 -18.12
CA HIS A 129 -11.52 8.50 -18.79
C HIS A 129 -12.17 7.20 -18.31
N ARG A 130 -13.33 7.27 -17.66
CA ARG A 130 -14.03 6.11 -17.05
C ARG A 130 -14.44 5.01 -18.05
N ASN A 131 -14.46 5.34 -19.33
CA ASN A 131 -14.78 4.40 -20.42
C ASN A 131 -13.50 3.84 -21.10
N ASN A 132 -12.31 4.30 -20.70
CA ASN A 132 -11.06 3.75 -21.20
C ASN A 132 -10.80 2.40 -20.53
N ALA A 133 -10.05 1.53 -21.20
CA ALA A 133 -9.58 0.27 -20.61
C ALA A 133 -8.83 0.52 -19.28
N HIS A 134 -8.06 1.61 -19.21
CA HIS A 134 -7.30 2.02 -18.03
C HIS A 134 -7.61 3.47 -17.66
N ALA A 135 -8.49 3.66 -16.68
CA ALA A 135 -8.95 5.00 -16.26
C ALA A 135 -7.96 5.71 -15.29
N ILE A 136 -6.87 5.05 -14.89
CA ILE A 136 -5.90 5.64 -13.95
C ILE A 136 -4.89 6.55 -14.66
N GLY A 137 -4.62 7.71 -14.04
CA GLY A 137 -3.73 8.73 -14.59
C GLY A 137 -2.24 8.40 -14.44
N MET A 138 -1.89 7.62 -13.42
CA MET A 138 -0.52 7.16 -13.17
C MET A 138 -0.55 5.70 -12.78
N ASP A 139 0.38 4.95 -13.36
CA ASP A 139 0.51 3.50 -13.29
C ASP A 139 1.85 3.19 -12.64
N LEU A 140 1.82 2.62 -11.44
CA LEU A 140 3.00 2.38 -10.63
C LEU A 140 3.13 0.89 -10.36
N ASP A 141 4.30 0.34 -10.63
CA ASP A 141 4.62 -1.07 -10.36
C ASP A 141 5.48 -1.19 -9.10
N LEU A 142 5.35 -2.32 -8.40
CA LEU A 142 6.17 -2.67 -7.25
C LEU A 142 6.98 -3.93 -7.55
N SER A 143 8.29 -3.89 -7.29
CA SER A 143 9.17 -5.06 -7.33
C SER A 143 10.01 -5.14 -6.06
N ILE A 144 10.21 -6.36 -5.57
CA ILE A 144 10.89 -6.65 -4.31
C ILE A 144 12.05 -7.59 -4.59
N TYR A 145 13.22 -7.24 -4.06
CA TYR A 145 14.43 -8.03 -4.14
C TYR A 145 14.95 -8.34 -2.74
N GLY A 146 15.43 -9.56 -2.56
CA GLY A 146 15.99 -10.03 -1.30
C GLY A 146 17.38 -9.46 -1.02
N PRO A 147 17.95 -9.74 0.16
CA PRO A 147 19.25 -9.22 0.58
C PRO A 147 20.41 -9.61 -0.34
N THR A 148 20.29 -10.71 -1.08
CA THR A 148 21.28 -11.20 -2.05
C THR A 148 21.06 -10.66 -3.47
N GLY A 149 20.08 -9.78 -3.67
CA GLY A 149 19.72 -9.21 -4.97
C GLY A 149 18.75 -10.06 -5.80
N GLY A 150 18.39 -11.26 -5.34
CA GLY A 150 17.40 -12.11 -6.03
C GLY A 150 15.98 -11.53 -5.97
N TYR A 151 15.21 -11.66 -7.05
CA TYR A 151 13.81 -11.24 -7.08
C TYR A 151 12.96 -12.10 -6.12
N VAL A 152 12.15 -11.44 -5.29
CA VAL A 152 11.27 -12.07 -4.30
C VAL A 152 9.83 -12.07 -4.76
N GLY A 153 9.39 -10.98 -5.41
CA GLY A 153 8.02 -10.82 -5.87
C GLY A 153 7.74 -9.41 -6.33
N GLY A 154 6.56 -9.19 -6.88
CA GLY A 154 6.15 -7.92 -7.44
C GLY A 154 4.66 -7.91 -7.76
N SER A 155 4.15 -6.73 -8.01
CA SER A 155 2.76 -6.50 -8.36
C SER A 155 2.73 -5.37 -9.40
N TYR A 156 1.97 -5.60 -10.47
CA TYR A 156 2.00 -4.88 -11.74
C TYR A 156 0.58 -4.66 -12.25
N SER A 157 -0.30 -4.12 -11.40
CA SER A 157 -1.70 -3.95 -11.72
C SER A 157 -1.91 -2.68 -12.56
N TRP A 158 -2.65 -2.82 -13.65
CA TRP A 158 -2.83 -1.72 -14.60
C TRP A 158 -3.97 -0.76 -14.20
N ASP A 159 -4.86 -1.20 -13.30
CA ASP A 159 -6.13 -0.52 -13.01
C ASP A 159 -6.30 -0.11 -11.55
N ASN A 160 -5.50 -0.69 -10.65
CA ASN A 160 -5.57 -0.37 -9.24
C ASN A 160 -4.58 0.74 -8.88
N PRO A 161 -5.01 1.78 -8.14
CA PRO A 161 -4.10 2.78 -7.57
C PRO A 161 -3.41 2.25 -6.29
N PHE A 162 -2.98 0.98 -6.34
CA PHE A 162 -2.20 0.30 -5.33
C PHE A 162 -1.52 -0.94 -5.91
N GLU A 163 -0.41 -1.33 -5.29
CA GLU A 163 0.26 -2.61 -5.52
C GLU A 163 0.45 -3.32 -4.18
N SER A 164 0.33 -4.65 -4.17
CA SER A 164 0.52 -5.42 -2.92
C SER A 164 1.20 -6.75 -3.16
N VAL A 165 2.14 -7.10 -2.29
CA VAL A 165 2.90 -8.36 -2.36
C VAL A 165 2.97 -8.99 -0.98
N LYS A 166 2.71 -10.29 -0.90
CA LYS A 166 2.95 -11.10 0.31
C LYS A 166 4.10 -12.07 0.03
N PHE A 167 5.04 -12.20 0.97
CA PHE A 167 6.13 -13.17 0.87
C PHE A 167 6.60 -13.61 2.26
N THR A 168 7.34 -14.72 2.33
CA THR A 168 8.01 -15.18 3.55
C THR A 168 9.50 -14.86 3.44
N PRO A 169 10.09 -14.09 4.38
CA PRO A 169 11.51 -13.76 4.34
C PRO A 169 12.34 -15.00 4.69
N THR A 170 13.16 -15.47 3.75
CA THR A 170 14.03 -16.65 3.96
C THR A 170 15.43 -16.28 4.44
N VAL A 171 15.83 -15.03 4.28
CA VAL A 171 17.14 -14.49 4.68
C VAL A 171 16.94 -13.18 5.42
N SER A 172 17.59 -13.03 6.58
CA SER A 172 17.65 -11.76 7.31
C SER A 172 18.54 -10.77 6.57
N GLY A 173 18.06 -9.54 6.36
CA GLY A 173 18.85 -8.51 5.72
C GLY A 173 18.01 -7.39 5.12
N TYR A 174 18.65 -6.53 4.34
CA TYR A 174 17.98 -5.43 3.65
C TYR A 174 17.30 -5.92 2.38
N TYR A 175 15.96 -5.98 2.42
CA TYR A 175 15.15 -6.14 1.22
C TYR A 175 15.03 -4.81 0.50
N THR A 176 15.02 -4.86 -0.82
CA THR A 176 14.97 -3.68 -1.70
C THR A 176 13.62 -3.63 -2.39
N PHE A 177 12.88 -2.55 -2.15
CA PHE A 177 11.57 -2.27 -2.73
C PHE A 177 11.76 -1.20 -3.80
N LYS A 178 11.52 -1.56 -5.06
CA LYS A 178 11.62 -0.66 -6.20
C LYS A 178 10.23 -0.33 -6.70
N VAL A 179 9.94 0.97 -6.82
CA VAL A 179 8.72 1.47 -7.43
C VAL A 179 9.05 2.03 -8.81
N LYS A 180 8.36 1.57 -9.85
CA LYS A 180 8.50 2.08 -11.21
C LYS A 180 7.26 2.89 -11.58
N ARG A 181 7.44 4.04 -12.23
CA ARG A 181 6.35 4.72 -12.92
C ARG A 181 6.23 4.14 -14.33
N TYR A 182 5.42 3.08 -14.46
CA TYR A 182 5.23 2.36 -15.72
C TYR A 182 4.60 3.25 -16.79
N ALA A 183 3.58 4.02 -16.40
CA ALA A 183 2.94 4.99 -17.27
C ALA A 183 2.51 6.26 -16.52
N ASN A 184 2.56 7.37 -17.23
CA ASN A 184 2.10 8.68 -16.75
C ASN A 184 1.19 9.30 -17.82
N ARG A 185 -0.11 9.09 -17.66
CA ARG A 185 -1.15 9.51 -18.61
C ARG A 185 -1.77 10.85 -18.21
N ASP A 186 -1.73 11.21 -16.92
CA ASP A 186 -2.17 12.50 -16.40
C ASP A 186 -0.99 13.38 -15.97
N ALA A 187 -0.47 14.19 -16.91
CA ALA A 187 0.62 15.14 -16.63
C ALA A 187 0.26 16.20 -15.55
N ARG A 188 -1.04 16.37 -15.23
CA ARG A 188 -1.51 17.28 -14.18
C ARG A 188 -1.63 16.58 -12.82
N SER A 189 -1.47 15.26 -12.76
CA SER A 189 -1.51 14.54 -11.49
C SER A 189 -0.24 14.81 -10.70
N VAL A 190 -0.41 15.09 -9.41
CA VAL A 190 0.70 15.15 -8.45
C VAL A 190 1.11 13.73 -8.05
N VAL A 191 2.37 13.55 -7.68
CA VAL A 191 2.84 12.29 -7.09
C VAL A 191 2.54 12.36 -5.60
N LYS A 192 1.59 11.54 -5.14
CA LYS A 192 1.28 11.34 -3.72
C LYS A 192 1.14 9.86 -3.47
N MET A 193 2.24 9.22 -3.09
CA MET A 193 2.30 7.77 -2.88
C MET A 193 2.89 7.43 -1.51
N GLY A 194 2.43 6.32 -0.95
CA GLY A 194 2.88 5.80 0.33
C GLY A 194 3.10 4.30 0.21
N MET A 195 4.17 3.81 0.82
CA MET A 195 4.49 2.40 0.94
C MET A 195 4.51 2.03 2.41
N TYR A 196 3.92 0.88 2.73
CA TYR A 196 3.98 0.28 4.04
C TYR A 196 4.42 -1.17 3.90
N VAL A 197 5.44 -1.56 4.67
CA VAL A 197 6.01 -2.91 4.72
C VAL A 197 5.67 -3.46 6.09
N ASN A 198 4.66 -4.31 6.18
CA ASN A 198 4.26 -4.95 7.43
C ASN A 198 4.92 -6.34 7.54
N TYR A 199 5.34 -6.72 8.74
CA TYR A 199 5.91 -8.02 9.05
C TYR A 199 5.22 -8.60 10.29
N TYR A 200 4.86 -9.87 10.21
CA TYR A 200 3.97 -10.52 11.17
C TYR A 200 4.18 -12.04 11.21
N ASN A 201 3.65 -12.66 12.26
CA ASN A 201 3.60 -14.11 12.44
C ASN A 201 2.17 -14.58 12.20
#